data_AF-A0A285N2E7-F1
#
_entry.id   AF-A0A285N2E7-F1
#
_cell.length_a   1.000
_cell.length_b   1.000
_cell.length_c   1.000
_cell.angle_alpha   90.00
_cell.angle_beta   90.00
_cell.angle_gamma   90.00
#
_symmetry.space_group_name_H-M   'P 1'
#
loop_
_entity.id
_entity.type
_entity.pdbx_description
1 polymer ?
#
loop_
_entity_poly.entity_id
_entity_poly.type
_entity_poly.pdbx_seq_one_letter_code
_entity_poly.pdbx_strand_id
1 'polypeptide(L)'
;MDINIQEIEQHMLENKRMDTLVFGMGCFWSPDANFGQLPGVLRTRVGFAGGTNSNPTYRQLGDHTETVEVTFDLDKISLEQLLRKFWQNHNPNRPAYKERQYISLLLYRNASQKRVMEMVKRHLETEQDNTIYTEIAPLHQFTEAEPHHQKYYLKRFKRATEQLMSCFPDEASFHHSTVVARLNGFVKEYGTLAAIKQEVTQWEISEEEILQLQQLLDRLKW
;
A
#
# COMPACT_ATOMS: atom_id res chain seq x y z
N MET A 1 9.27 -4.93 28.46
CA MET A 1 7.90 -5.12 27.96
C MET A 1 8.03 -5.56 26.53
N ASP A 2 7.51 -6.75 26.22
CA ASP A 2 7.49 -7.27 24.86
C ASP A 2 6.31 -6.59 24.17
N ILE A 3 6.63 -5.65 23.26
CA ILE A 3 5.64 -4.89 22.50
C ILE A 3 4.92 -5.82 21.51
N ASN A 4 3.58 -5.77 21.48
CA ASN A 4 2.78 -6.43 20.46
C ASN A 4 2.22 -5.36 19.50
N ILE A 5 2.84 -5.20 18.34
CA ILE A 5 2.45 -4.16 17.38
C ILE A 5 1.07 -4.44 16.77
N GLN A 6 0.68 -5.71 16.64
CA GLN A 6 -0.64 -6.05 16.12
C GLN A 6 -1.75 -5.53 17.04
N GLU A 7 -1.60 -5.69 18.36
CA GLU A 7 -2.57 -5.19 19.34
C GLU A 7 -2.65 -3.65 19.32
N ILE A 8 -1.50 -2.97 19.30
CA ILE A 8 -1.46 -1.50 19.22
C ILE A 8 -2.16 -1.00 17.95
N GLU A 9 -1.89 -1.64 16.81
CA GLU A 9 -2.53 -1.25 15.56
C GLU A 9 -4.01 -1.63 15.52
N GLN A 10 -4.45 -2.67 16.22
CA GLN A 10 -5.88 -2.95 16.38
C GLN A 10 -6.57 -1.79 17.08
N HIS A 11 -6.04 -1.31 18.22
CA HIS A 11 -6.57 -0.13 18.90
C HIS A 11 -6.57 1.11 18.00
N MET A 12 -5.48 1.35 17.25
CA MET A 12 -5.39 2.46 16.30
C MET A 12 -6.47 2.40 15.20
N LEU A 13 -6.84 1.19 14.77
CA LEU A 13 -7.81 0.94 13.72
C LEU A 13 -9.26 0.93 14.23
N GLU A 14 -9.49 0.91 15.54
CA GLU A 14 -10.83 0.95 16.11
C GLU A 14 -11.60 2.17 15.63
N ASN A 15 -12.85 1.97 15.21
CA ASN A 15 -13.76 3.01 14.73
C ASN A 15 -13.32 3.79 13.47
N LYS A 16 -12.21 3.40 12.81
CA LYS A 16 -11.80 4.06 11.56
C LYS A 16 -12.77 3.76 10.43
N ARG A 17 -13.06 4.79 9.64
CA ARG A 17 -13.84 4.66 8.41
C ARG A 17 -12.90 4.33 7.27
N MET A 18 -12.85 3.05 6.89
CA MET A 18 -11.89 2.57 5.91
C MET A 18 -12.53 2.34 4.54
N ASP A 19 -11.75 2.53 3.49
CA ASP A 19 -12.04 2.00 2.16
C ASP A 19 -10.77 1.33 1.59
N THR A 20 -10.94 0.51 0.56
CA THR A 20 -9.85 -0.26 -0.04
C THR A 20 -9.89 -0.19 -1.56
N LEU A 21 -8.75 0.10 -2.18
CA LEU A 21 -8.60 0.17 -3.63
C LEU A 21 -7.41 -0.66 -4.13
N VAL A 22 -7.48 -1.14 -5.37
CA VAL A 22 -6.42 -1.94 -6.00
C VAL A 22 -5.87 -1.21 -7.22
N PHE A 23 -4.54 -1.05 -7.25
CA PHE A 23 -3.79 -0.31 -8.26
C PHE A 23 -2.76 -1.22 -8.95
N GLY A 24 -2.70 -1.20 -10.28
CA GLY A 24 -1.62 -1.78 -11.08
C GLY A 24 -0.83 -0.65 -11.77
N MET A 25 0.47 -0.56 -11.54
CA MET A 25 1.32 0.51 -12.09
C MET A 25 2.77 0.06 -12.27
N GLY A 26 2.95 -1.11 -12.89
CA GLY A 26 4.25 -1.76 -13.04
C GLY A 26 4.58 -2.69 -11.88
N CYS A 27 5.87 -2.95 -11.65
CA CYS A 27 6.31 -3.85 -10.58
C CYS A 27 5.83 -3.35 -9.22
N PHE A 28 5.10 -4.19 -8.47
CA PHE A 28 4.36 -3.80 -7.28
C PHE A 28 5.21 -3.45 -6.03
N TRP A 29 6.53 -3.68 -6.05
CA TRP A 29 7.39 -3.40 -4.90
C TRP A 29 7.51 -1.90 -4.62
N SER A 30 7.74 -1.11 -5.68
CA SER A 30 7.81 0.36 -5.57
C SER A 30 6.46 0.98 -5.18
N PRO A 31 5.33 0.59 -5.77
CA PRO A 31 3.99 1.00 -5.34
C PRO A 31 3.67 0.65 -3.88
N ASP A 32 4.00 -0.55 -3.40
CA ASP A 32 3.80 -0.95 -1.98
C ASP A 32 4.48 0.06 -1.03
N ALA A 33 5.75 0.38 -1.30
CA ALA A 33 6.49 1.37 -0.51
C ALA A 33 5.96 2.81 -0.70
N ASN A 34 5.55 3.18 -1.91
CA ASN A 34 5.12 4.54 -2.24
C ASN A 34 3.75 4.89 -1.63
N PHE A 35 2.81 3.95 -1.65
CA PHE A 35 1.54 4.11 -0.94
C PHE A 35 1.70 3.89 0.56
N GLY A 36 2.48 2.88 0.97
CA GLY A 36 2.63 2.49 2.37
C GLY A 36 3.23 3.57 3.28
N GLN A 37 3.92 4.57 2.72
CA GLN A 37 4.46 5.70 3.48
C GLN A 37 3.45 6.83 3.74
N LEU A 38 2.32 6.87 3.03
CA LEU A 38 1.41 8.01 3.07
C LEU A 38 0.62 8.05 4.39
N PRO A 39 0.58 9.19 5.09
CA PRO A 39 -0.38 9.39 6.19
C PRO A 39 -1.81 9.14 5.70
N GLY A 40 -2.59 8.40 6.50
CA GLY A 40 -3.94 7.95 6.14
C GLY A 40 -4.01 6.64 5.39
N VAL A 41 -2.91 6.13 4.80
CA VAL A 41 -2.85 4.73 4.35
C VAL A 41 -2.62 3.84 5.57
N LEU A 42 -3.53 2.91 5.81
CA LEU A 42 -3.51 2.02 6.98
C LEU A 42 -2.77 0.72 6.65
N ARG A 43 -2.97 0.17 5.44
CA ARG A 43 -2.34 -1.09 5.05
C ARG A 43 -2.09 -1.14 3.56
N THR A 44 -1.00 -1.78 3.17
CA THR A 44 -0.71 -2.15 1.79
C THR A 44 -0.42 -3.64 1.69
N ARG A 45 -0.85 -4.25 0.59
CA ARG A 45 -0.52 -5.64 0.22
C ARG A 45 -0.25 -5.74 -1.26
N VAL A 46 0.75 -6.50 -1.65
CA VAL A 46 0.98 -6.80 -3.07
C VAL A 46 0.34 -8.11 -3.49
N GLY A 47 -0.09 -8.18 -4.74
CA GLY A 47 -0.85 -9.32 -5.25
C GLY A 47 -1.11 -9.25 -6.73
N PHE A 48 -1.97 -10.14 -7.19
CA PHE A 48 -2.35 -10.32 -8.58
C PHE A 48 -3.85 -10.11 -8.73
N ALA A 49 -4.23 -9.25 -9.67
CA ALA A 49 -5.64 -8.95 -9.95
C ALA A 49 -5.83 -8.50 -11.41
N GLY A 50 -7.10 -8.43 -11.85
CA GLY A 50 -7.47 -7.98 -13.20
C GLY A 50 -7.43 -9.08 -14.27
N GLY A 51 -7.09 -10.32 -13.91
CA GLY A 51 -7.20 -11.49 -14.76
C GLY A 51 -8.39 -12.38 -14.40
N THR A 52 -8.48 -13.52 -15.08
CA THR A 52 -9.56 -14.51 -14.96
C THR A 52 -9.12 -15.81 -14.28
N ASN A 53 -7.80 -16.06 -14.16
CA ASN A 53 -7.29 -17.23 -13.44
C ASN A 53 -7.62 -17.15 -11.94
N SER A 54 -8.11 -18.23 -11.33
CA SER A 54 -8.56 -18.23 -9.93
C SER A 54 -7.43 -18.20 -8.89
N ASN A 55 -6.24 -18.71 -9.22
CA ASN A 55 -5.12 -18.83 -8.27
C ASN A 55 -3.78 -18.46 -8.94
N PRO A 56 -3.59 -17.20 -9.37
CA PRO A 56 -2.32 -16.76 -9.94
C PRO A 56 -1.19 -16.88 -8.92
N THR A 57 -0.02 -17.30 -9.40
CA THR A 57 1.26 -17.20 -8.67
C THR A 57 2.21 -16.34 -9.49
N TYR A 58 3.32 -15.89 -8.91
CA TYR A 58 4.31 -15.12 -9.66
C TYR A 58 4.79 -15.85 -10.93
N ARG A 59 4.90 -17.18 -10.87
CA ARG A 59 5.32 -18.02 -12.02
C ARG A 59 4.19 -18.35 -12.99
N GLN A 60 2.93 -18.16 -12.60
CA GLN A 60 1.74 -18.56 -13.36
C GLN A 60 0.66 -17.47 -13.27
N LEU A 61 1.03 -16.25 -13.65
CA LEU A 61 0.18 -15.07 -13.53
C LEU A 61 -1.03 -15.11 -14.49
N GLY A 62 -0.85 -15.71 -15.67
CA GLY A 62 -1.85 -15.68 -16.74
C GLY A 62 -2.12 -14.26 -17.24
N ASP A 63 -3.38 -13.85 -17.19
CA ASP A 63 -3.88 -12.54 -17.57
C ASP A 63 -4.02 -11.57 -16.39
N HIS A 64 -3.45 -11.88 -15.23
CA HIS A 64 -3.41 -10.94 -14.11
C HIS A 64 -2.37 -9.84 -14.32
N THR A 65 -2.46 -8.81 -13.48
CA THR A 65 -1.50 -7.71 -13.36
C THR A 65 -0.90 -7.75 -11.97
N GLU A 66 0.37 -7.37 -11.82
CA GLU A 66 0.92 -7.05 -10.50
C GLU A 66 0.23 -5.81 -9.94
N THR A 67 -0.35 -5.95 -8.75
CA THR A 67 -1.16 -4.91 -8.13
C THR A 67 -0.80 -4.72 -6.67
N VAL A 68 -1.10 -3.53 -6.16
CA VAL A 68 -1.10 -3.21 -4.74
C VAL A 68 -2.54 -2.91 -4.30
N GLU A 69 -2.99 -3.62 -3.28
CA GLU A 69 -4.21 -3.29 -2.53
C GLU A 69 -3.85 -2.33 -1.40
N VAL A 70 -4.54 -1.20 -1.34
CA VAL A 70 -4.33 -0.13 -0.37
C VAL A 70 -5.61 0.07 0.43
N THR A 71 -5.55 -0.14 1.74
CA THR A 71 -6.61 0.22 2.68
C THR A 71 -6.24 1.54 3.34
N PHE A 72 -7.19 2.48 3.38
CA PHE A 72 -6.96 3.84 3.82
C PHE A 72 -8.12 4.39 4.65
N ASP A 73 -7.79 5.33 5.54
CA ASP A 73 -8.73 6.06 6.38
C ASP A 73 -9.35 7.22 5.58
N LEU A 74 -10.67 7.14 5.38
CA LEU A 74 -11.47 8.13 4.65
C LEU A 74 -11.46 9.52 5.30
N ASP A 75 -11.14 9.60 6.60
CA ASP A 75 -11.09 10.86 7.33
C ASP A 75 -9.68 11.50 7.29
N LYS A 76 -8.68 10.81 6.73
CA LYS A 76 -7.28 11.30 6.62
C LYS A 76 -6.79 11.48 5.19
N ILE A 77 -7.18 10.60 4.27
CA ILE A 77 -6.78 10.69 2.86
C ILE A 77 -7.95 10.34 1.94
N SER A 78 -8.19 11.18 0.94
CA SER A 78 -9.28 10.98 -0.01
C SER A 78 -8.88 10.02 -1.13
N LEU A 79 -9.89 9.38 -1.73
CA LEU A 79 -9.70 8.56 -2.93
C LEU A 79 -9.07 9.37 -4.08
N GLU A 80 -9.45 10.64 -4.24
CA GLU A 80 -8.85 11.51 -5.25
C GLU A 80 -7.35 11.74 -5.01
N GLN A 81 -6.93 11.95 -3.76
CA GLN A 81 -5.51 12.11 -3.42
C GLN A 81 -4.70 10.86 -3.77
N LEU A 82 -5.23 9.67 -3.46
CA LEU A 82 -4.60 8.40 -3.83
C LEU A 82 -4.52 8.21 -5.34
N LEU A 83 -5.58 8.55 -6.08
CA LEU A 83 -5.61 8.47 -7.54
C LEU A 83 -4.62 9.44 -8.20
N ARG A 84 -4.54 10.68 -7.71
CA ARG A 84 -3.53 11.64 -8.19
C ARG A 84 -2.12 11.14 -7.91
N LYS A 85 -1.88 10.56 -6.72
CA LYS A 85 -0.59 9.93 -6.40
C LYS A 85 -0.27 8.78 -7.36
N PHE A 86 -1.23 7.89 -7.63
CA PHE A 86 -1.09 6.81 -8.60
C PHE A 86 -0.59 7.32 -9.96
N TRP A 87 -1.28 8.28 -10.57
CA TRP A 87 -0.93 8.81 -11.89
C TRP A 87 0.37 9.61 -11.91
N GLN A 88 0.79 10.23 -10.81
CA GLN A 88 2.07 10.94 -10.71
C GLN A 88 3.29 10.00 -10.63
N ASN A 89 3.10 8.72 -10.27
CA ASN A 89 4.20 7.82 -9.94
C ASN A 89 4.46 6.73 -11.01
N HIS A 90 3.87 6.85 -12.20
CA HIS A 90 4.20 6.04 -13.38
C HIS A 90 3.84 6.80 -14.67
N ASN A 91 4.12 6.23 -15.85
CA ASN A 91 3.67 6.80 -17.13
C ASN A 91 2.36 6.12 -17.57
N PRO A 92 1.19 6.79 -17.45
CA PRO A 92 -0.10 6.25 -17.86
C PRO A 92 -0.47 6.59 -19.31
N ASN A 93 0.31 7.43 -20.01
CA ASN A 93 0.02 7.89 -21.37
C ASN A 93 0.57 6.93 -22.44
N ARG A 94 0.83 5.67 -22.04
CA ARG A 94 1.33 4.63 -22.92
C ARG A 94 0.15 3.86 -23.55
N PRO A 95 -0.05 3.90 -24.88
CA PRO A 95 -1.19 3.24 -25.52
C PRO A 95 -1.13 1.71 -25.48
N ALA A 96 0.07 1.12 -25.35
CA ALA A 96 0.25 -0.32 -25.23
C ALA A 96 1.43 -0.65 -24.32
N TYR A 97 1.22 -1.57 -23.37
CA TYR A 97 2.28 -2.16 -22.56
C TYR A 97 2.79 -3.45 -23.21
N LYS A 98 4.07 -3.77 -23.00
CA LYS A 98 4.68 -5.00 -23.55
C LYS A 98 4.08 -6.27 -22.95
N GLU A 99 3.72 -6.21 -21.67
CA GLU A 99 3.23 -7.34 -20.89
C GLU A 99 2.06 -6.87 -20.03
N ARG A 100 0.99 -7.69 -19.96
CA ARG A 100 -0.19 -7.39 -19.13
C ARG A 100 0.17 -7.28 -17.65
N GLN A 101 1.18 -8.03 -17.19
CA GLN A 101 1.69 -8.02 -15.83
C GLN A 101 1.98 -6.60 -15.29
N TYR A 102 2.33 -5.65 -16.15
CA TYR A 102 2.83 -4.32 -15.75
C TYR A 102 2.00 -3.15 -16.32
N ILE A 103 0.73 -3.38 -16.67
CA ILE A 103 -0.14 -2.32 -17.19
C ILE A 103 -0.49 -1.29 -16.12
N SER A 104 -0.97 -0.13 -16.56
CA SER A 104 -1.68 0.83 -15.70
C SER A 104 -3.14 0.39 -15.55
N LEU A 105 -3.53 0.01 -14.33
CA LEU A 105 -4.83 -0.58 -14.02
C LEU A 105 -5.40 -0.01 -12.71
N LEU A 106 -6.69 0.31 -12.71
CA LEU A 106 -7.47 0.67 -11.53
C LEU A 106 -8.65 -0.28 -11.40
N LEU A 107 -8.75 -0.96 -10.27
CA LEU A 107 -9.84 -1.90 -10.00
C LEU A 107 -10.79 -1.36 -8.94
N TYR A 108 -12.03 -1.07 -9.32
CA TYR A 108 -13.06 -0.54 -8.42
C TYR A 108 -13.90 -1.66 -7.80
N ARG A 109 -14.29 -1.49 -6.54
CA ARG A 109 -15.18 -2.40 -5.80
C ARG A 109 -16.66 -2.01 -5.89
N ASN A 110 -16.93 -0.74 -6.19
CA ASN A 110 -18.29 -0.21 -6.25
C ASN A 110 -18.42 0.96 -7.24
N ALA A 111 -19.65 1.35 -7.53
CA ALA A 111 -19.96 2.42 -8.48
C ALA A 111 -19.45 3.80 -8.03
N SER A 112 -19.32 4.04 -6.72
CA SER A 112 -18.78 5.30 -6.21
C SER A 112 -17.31 5.47 -6.58
N GLN A 113 -16.50 4.43 -6.32
CA GLN A 113 -15.08 4.40 -6.70
C GLN A 113 -14.91 4.59 -8.21
N LYS A 114 -15.70 3.87 -9.03
CA LYS A 114 -15.67 4.03 -10.50
C LYS A 114 -15.88 5.48 -10.94
N ARG A 115 -16.91 6.15 -10.39
CA ARG A 115 -17.21 7.55 -10.75
C ARG A 115 -16.06 8.49 -10.38
N VAL A 116 -15.47 8.32 -9.20
CA VAL A 116 -14.32 9.15 -8.77
C VAL A 116 -13.10 8.89 -9.65
N MET A 117 -12.80 7.62 -9.98
CA MET A 117 -11.70 7.27 -10.90
C MET A 117 -11.85 7.93 -12.27
N GLU A 118 -13.04 7.83 -12.88
CA GLU A 118 -13.31 8.41 -14.19
C GLU A 118 -13.26 9.94 -14.15
N MET A 119 -13.77 10.56 -13.08
CA MET A 119 -13.72 12.01 -12.88
C MET A 119 -12.26 12.50 -12.77
N VAL A 120 -11.46 11.91 -11.89
CA VAL A 120 -10.06 12.33 -11.68
C VAL A 120 -9.23 12.07 -12.93
N LYS A 121 -9.48 10.97 -13.65
CA LYS A 121 -8.85 10.70 -14.95
C LYS A 121 -9.11 11.84 -15.93
N ARG A 122 -10.38 12.23 -16.14
CA ARG A 122 -10.75 13.31 -17.07
C ARG A 122 -10.15 14.66 -16.68
N HIS A 123 -10.10 14.97 -15.38
CA HIS A 123 -9.46 16.18 -14.90
C HIS A 123 -7.97 16.19 -15.23
N LEU A 124 -7.26 15.08 -14.99
CA LEU A 124 -5.83 14.98 -15.30
C LEU A 124 -5.55 15.03 -16.80
N GLU A 125 -6.38 14.39 -17.64
CA GLU A 125 -6.26 14.47 -19.10
C GLU A 125 -6.37 15.92 -19.59
N THR A 126 -7.28 16.69 -18.97
CA THR A 126 -7.47 18.12 -19.28
C THR A 126 -6.31 18.98 -18.74
N GLU A 127 -5.87 18.74 -17.50
CA GLU A 127 -4.77 19.47 -16.85
C GLU A 127 -3.43 19.28 -17.59
N GLN A 128 -3.20 18.10 -18.17
CA GLN A 128 -1.93 17.71 -18.79
C GLN A 128 -1.94 17.77 -20.32
N ASP A 129 -3.09 18.06 -20.93
CA ASP A 129 -3.31 17.99 -22.39
C ASP A 129 -2.78 16.67 -23.00
N ASN A 130 -3.13 15.54 -22.36
CA ASN A 130 -2.61 14.23 -22.75
C ASN A 130 -3.61 13.10 -22.41
N THR A 131 -3.67 12.08 -23.25
CA THR A 131 -4.57 10.92 -23.09
C THR A 131 -4.04 9.95 -22.04
N ILE A 132 -4.86 9.56 -21.07
CA ILE A 132 -4.53 8.56 -20.06
C ILE A 132 -5.09 7.20 -20.49
N TYR A 133 -4.22 6.22 -20.69
CA TYR A 133 -4.58 4.86 -21.15
C TYR A 133 -4.82 3.86 -20.01
N THR A 134 -4.84 4.33 -18.76
CA THR A 134 -5.18 3.50 -17.58
C THR A 134 -6.51 2.78 -17.79
N GLU A 135 -6.48 1.45 -17.64
CA GLU A 135 -7.65 0.58 -17.63
C GLU A 135 -8.41 0.78 -16.29
N ILE A 136 -9.71 1.04 -16.35
CA ILE A 136 -10.59 1.12 -15.18
C ILE A 136 -11.61 -0.02 -15.28
N ALA A 137 -11.53 -1.00 -14.38
CA ALA A 137 -12.31 -2.23 -14.45
C ALA A 137 -12.86 -2.61 -13.06
N PRO A 138 -13.92 -3.44 -12.97
CA PRO A 138 -14.39 -3.95 -11.67
C PRO A 138 -13.37 -4.92 -11.07
N LEU A 139 -13.18 -4.86 -9.75
CA LEU A 139 -12.44 -5.86 -9.01
C LEU A 139 -13.27 -7.14 -8.86
N HIS A 140 -12.85 -8.23 -9.49
CA HIS A 140 -13.45 -9.55 -9.31
C HIS A 140 -12.80 -10.32 -8.15
N GLN A 141 -11.48 -10.41 -8.18
CA GLN A 141 -10.67 -11.09 -7.16
C GLN A 141 -9.33 -10.37 -7.01
N PHE A 142 -8.80 -10.36 -5.80
CA PHE A 142 -7.42 -10.03 -5.49
C PHE A 142 -6.77 -11.25 -4.83
N THR A 143 -5.69 -11.74 -5.41
CA THR A 143 -4.90 -12.85 -4.85
C THR A 143 -3.61 -12.30 -4.29
N GLU A 144 -3.41 -12.42 -2.98
CA GLU A 144 -2.20 -11.94 -2.33
C GLU A 144 -0.96 -12.69 -2.84
N ALA A 145 0.09 -11.95 -3.15
CA ALA A 145 1.35 -12.53 -3.64
C ALA A 145 2.12 -13.19 -2.49
N GLU A 146 3.07 -14.04 -2.87
CA GLU A 146 3.89 -14.82 -1.95
C GLU A 146 4.60 -13.94 -0.89
N PRO A 147 4.80 -14.44 0.34
CA PRO A 147 5.38 -13.67 1.46
C PRO A 147 6.65 -12.87 1.14
N HIS A 148 7.53 -13.42 0.30
CA HIS A 148 8.79 -12.76 -0.06
C HIS A 148 8.62 -11.48 -0.90
N HIS A 149 7.45 -11.25 -1.50
CA HIS A 149 7.11 -10.00 -2.20
C HIS A 149 6.56 -8.91 -1.28
N GLN A 150 6.01 -9.29 -0.11
CA GLN A 150 5.44 -8.33 0.82
C GLN A 150 6.53 -7.51 1.49
N LYS A 151 6.40 -6.17 1.48
CA LYS A 151 7.33 -5.24 2.15
C LYS A 151 8.78 -5.46 1.70
N TYR A 152 8.94 -5.66 0.39
CA TYR A 152 10.16 -6.12 -0.25
C TYR A 152 11.42 -5.33 0.14
N TYR A 153 11.32 -4.00 0.22
CA TYR A 153 12.49 -3.18 0.54
C TYR A 153 12.88 -3.30 2.01
N LEU A 154 11.91 -3.33 2.93
CA LEU A 154 12.20 -3.52 4.35
C LEU A 154 12.91 -4.84 4.62
N LYS A 155 12.45 -5.93 3.99
CA LYS A 155 13.03 -7.28 4.16
C LYS A 155 14.51 -7.38 3.74
N ARG A 156 15.05 -6.39 3.02
CA ARG A 156 16.48 -6.31 2.69
C ARG A 156 17.34 -5.90 3.89
N PHE A 157 16.75 -5.27 4.90
CA PHE A 157 17.38 -4.88 6.16
C PHE A 157 17.10 -5.95 7.21
N LYS A 158 17.87 -7.05 7.15
CA LYS A 158 17.61 -8.29 7.91
C LYS A 158 17.49 -8.05 9.41
N ARG A 159 18.43 -7.29 10.00
CA ARG A 159 18.46 -7.04 11.45
C ARG A 159 17.23 -6.28 11.91
N ALA A 160 16.87 -5.19 11.23
CA ALA A 160 15.65 -4.43 11.53
C ALA A 160 14.40 -5.28 11.34
N THR A 161 14.35 -6.08 10.27
CA THR A 161 13.21 -6.96 9.98
C THR A 161 13.03 -8.04 11.06
N GLU A 162 14.09 -8.73 11.46
CA GLU A 162 14.06 -9.74 12.53
C GLU A 162 13.64 -9.13 13.87
N GLN A 163 14.14 -7.94 14.20
CA GLN A 163 13.72 -7.20 15.39
C GLN A 163 12.22 -6.88 15.34
N LEU A 164 11.71 -6.34 14.23
CA LEU A 164 10.30 -6.03 14.06
C LEU A 164 9.42 -7.27 14.12
N MET A 165 9.80 -8.34 13.40
CA MET A 165 9.03 -9.59 13.38
C MET A 165 8.87 -10.20 14.77
N SER A 166 9.84 -10.01 15.67
CA SER A 166 9.72 -10.46 17.07
C SER A 166 8.63 -9.74 17.88
N CYS A 167 8.11 -8.62 17.37
CA CYS A 167 7.02 -7.84 17.95
C CYS A 167 5.64 -8.18 17.35
N PHE A 168 5.55 -9.22 16.52
CA PHE A 168 4.31 -9.72 15.92
C PHE A 168 4.11 -11.20 16.26
N PRO A 169 2.86 -11.67 16.38
CA PRO A 169 2.60 -13.08 16.63
C PRO A 169 2.84 -13.98 15.41
N ASP A 170 2.74 -13.44 14.19
CA ASP A 170 2.91 -14.20 12.95
C ASP A 170 3.36 -13.32 11.76
N GLU A 171 3.76 -13.95 10.65
CA GLU A 171 4.22 -13.23 9.45
C GLU A 171 3.10 -12.44 8.76
N ALA A 172 1.84 -12.88 8.88
CA ALA A 172 0.71 -12.24 8.22
C ALA A 172 0.41 -10.88 8.87
N SER A 173 0.37 -10.82 10.20
CA SER A 173 0.21 -9.57 10.96
C SER A 173 1.36 -8.59 10.70
N PHE A 174 2.59 -9.08 10.54
CA PHE A 174 3.72 -8.24 10.09
C PHE A 174 3.48 -7.63 8.70
N HIS A 175 3.05 -8.39 7.70
CA HIS A 175 2.79 -7.85 6.35
C HIS A 175 1.65 -6.83 6.30
N HIS A 176 0.71 -6.95 7.24
CA HIS A 176 -0.51 -6.17 7.31
C HIS A 176 -0.36 -4.91 8.16
N SER A 177 0.83 -4.69 8.74
CA SER A 177 1.04 -3.59 9.66
C SER A 177 1.24 -2.23 8.99
N THR A 178 0.67 -1.20 9.64
CA THR A 178 0.86 0.22 9.30
C THR A 178 2.30 0.64 9.50
N VAL A 179 2.90 0.37 10.66
CA VAL A 179 4.31 0.66 10.96
C VAL A 179 5.22 0.00 9.92
N VAL A 180 4.97 -1.27 9.59
CA VAL A 180 5.76 -2.01 8.61
C VAL A 180 5.62 -1.40 7.20
N ALA A 181 4.42 -0.96 6.81
CA ALA A 181 4.21 -0.23 5.56
C ALA A 181 4.99 1.09 5.51
N ARG A 182 4.98 1.86 6.61
CA ARG A 182 5.77 3.10 6.73
C ARG A 182 7.27 2.84 6.61
N LEU A 183 7.78 1.84 7.31
CA LEU A 183 9.21 1.50 7.31
C LEU A 183 9.67 0.98 5.94
N ASN A 184 8.84 0.22 5.22
CA ASN A 184 9.11 -0.18 3.84
C ASN A 184 9.24 1.03 2.89
N GLY A 185 8.40 2.07 3.11
CA GLY A 185 8.51 3.35 2.43
C GLY A 185 9.77 4.13 2.78
N PHE A 186 10.10 4.21 4.07
CA PHE A 186 11.30 4.89 4.58
C PHE A 186 12.58 4.31 3.98
N VAL A 187 12.77 2.99 4.00
CA VAL A 187 13.99 2.39 3.44
C VAL A 187 14.08 2.49 1.92
N LYS A 188 12.97 2.83 1.26
CA LYS A 188 12.93 3.15 -0.17
C LYS A 188 13.08 4.66 -0.44
N GLU A 189 13.34 5.46 0.60
CA GLU A 189 13.56 6.90 0.56
C GLU A 189 12.32 7.73 0.19
N TYR A 190 11.12 7.18 0.38
CA TYR A 190 9.88 7.95 0.16
C TYR A 190 9.45 8.81 1.36
N GLY A 191 10.08 8.61 2.53
CA GLY A 191 9.81 9.34 3.76
C GLY A 191 10.99 9.26 4.72
N THR A 192 10.84 9.78 5.94
CA THR A 192 11.90 9.79 6.96
C THR A 192 11.45 9.09 8.23
N LEU A 193 12.39 8.50 8.98
CA LEU A 193 12.09 7.91 10.28
C LEU A 193 11.53 8.95 11.26
N ALA A 194 11.99 10.20 11.18
CA ALA A 194 11.47 11.31 11.98
C ALA A 194 9.99 11.58 11.70
N ALA A 195 9.58 11.57 10.42
CA ALA A 195 8.18 11.73 10.04
C ALA A 195 7.31 10.58 10.56
N ILE A 196 7.80 9.33 10.51
CA ILE A 196 7.10 8.17 11.06
C ILE A 196 6.90 8.33 12.58
N LYS A 197 7.96 8.69 13.32
CA LYS A 197 7.88 8.91 14.76
C LYS A 197 6.90 10.03 15.12
N GLN A 198 6.86 11.09 14.31
CA GLN A 198 5.91 12.18 14.49
C GLN A 198 4.47 11.71 14.20
N GLU A 199 4.25 10.93 13.15
CA GLU A 199 2.93 10.38 12.81
C GLU A 199 2.37 9.52 13.95
N VAL A 200 3.20 8.66 14.55
CA VAL A 200 2.81 7.80 15.69
C VAL A 200 2.24 8.61 16.86
N THR A 201 2.73 9.84 17.10
CA THR A 201 2.17 10.70 18.18
C THR A 201 0.75 11.18 17.92
N GLN A 202 0.27 11.04 16.68
CA GLN A 202 -1.06 11.45 16.25
C GLN A 202 -2.03 10.27 16.13
N TRP A 203 -1.58 9.06 16.41
CA TRP A 203 -2.42 7.87 16.39
C TRP A 203 -3.35 7.85 17.61
N GLU A 204 -4.57 7.35 17.41
CA GLU A 204 -5.59 7.25 18.46
C GLU A 204 -5.34 5.99 19.31
N ILE A 205 -4.20 5.99 20.02
CA ILE A 205 -3.73 4.93 20.93
C ILE A 205 -3.27 5.56 22.25
N SER A 206 -3.00 4.75 23.27
CA SER A 206 -2.57 5.26 24.58
C SER A 206 -1.16 5.87 24.53
N GLU A 207 -0.87 6.78 25.47
CA GLU A 207 0.47 7.38 25.60
C GLU A 207 1.57 6.33 25.84
N GLU A 208 1.24 5.23 26.52
CA GLU A 208 2.15 4.11 26.74
C GLU A 208 2.51 3.43 25.42
N GLU A 209 1.53 3.12 24.57
CA GLU A 209 1.74 2.49 23.27
C GLU A 209 2.54 3.40 22.32
N ILE A 210 2.27 4.71 22.35
CA ILE A 210 3.07 5.71 21.62
C ILE A 210 4.54 5.62 22.04
N LEU A 211 4.80 5.62 23.37
CA LEU A 211 6.16 5.52 23.90
C LEU A 211 6.83 4.21 23.51
N GLN A 212 6.11 3.08 23.60
CA GLN A 212 6.63 1.77 23.21
C GLN A 212 7.03 1.73 21.73
N LEU A 213 6.18 2.26 20.84
CA LEU A 213 6.48 2.35 19.40
C LEU A 213 7.67 3.28 19.12
N GLN A 214 7.74 4.45 19.77
CA GLN A 214 8.87 5.35 19.59
C GLN A 214 10.20 4.73 20.05
N GLN A 215 10.20 4.07 21.21
CA GLN A 215 11.37 3.35 21.71
C GLN A 215 11.78 2.21 20.79
N LEU A 216 10.81 1.48 20.22
CA LEU A 216 11.06 0.45 19.21
C LEU A 216 11.74 1.05 17.97
N LEU A 217 11.20 2.15 17.43
CA LEU A 217 11.74 2.80 16.24
C LEU A 217 13.18 3.29 16.46
N ASP A 218 13.51 3.77 17.66
CA ASP A 218 14.86 4.24 18.01
C ASP A 218 15.89 3.12 18.16
N ARG A 219 15.47 1.90 18.51
CA ARG A 219 16.36 0.75 18.70
C ARG A 219 16.54 -0.12 17.44
N LEU A 220 15.82 0.17 16.36
CA LEU A 220 15.94 -0.58 15.11
C LEU A 220 17.35 -0.47 14.54
N LYS A 221 17.90 -1.63 14.16
CA LYS A 221 19.23 -1.74 13.57
C LYS A 221 19.12 -1.94 12.06
N TRP A 222 19.26 -0.84 11.32
CA TRP A 222 19.28 -0.82 9.86
C TRP A 222 20.52 -1.52 9.30
#